data_AF-A0A7J0AP93-F1
#
_entry.id   AF-A0A7J0AP93-F1
#
_cell.length_a   1.000
_cell.length_b   1.000
_cell.length_c   1.000
_cell.angle_alpha   90.00
_cell.angle_beta   90.00
_cell.angle_gamma   90.00
#
_symmetry.space_group_name_H-M   'P 1'
#
loop_
_entity.id
_entity.type
_entity.pdbx_description
1 polymer ?
#
loop_
_entity_poly.entity_id
_entity_poly.type
_entity_poly.pdbx_seq_one_letter_code
_entity_poly.pdbx_strand_id
1 'polypeptide(L)'
;MSLGLSYRLGAFHTDELPGWLGLGWSFEGLGSVTRRIVGLPDEMMEFELREKKDADVDYVRDLARWQKDASVDRYSYRLPGASGEFIIMNGNVLHLPSSPNIIELIGEKSEGVYNFRITTPDGTKYEFCEREHTQHSYSSQYIQPGIPSHPGFTAVSAWYLSRIVTPESADQIDISYSVMPSLTRSLDRPAYAVSVRDDGGLELGLQWLTETILNSGFSKAMVVYADRRIPLSITSRTGSVDFSYSSTAYNGRQEVYLAGFTLSNSNGNIIRCVSFKTEGYENRMPRRKLTSFTVKDDEGKLVDSHEFLYKDDRVSEYGDVFGYPNAPSSDFSTSLSVIDEVLVRLNPRRASKPAYIAAGAMTRHTSAGGVITDYVYEPSTVQAGDSVATIGVRIKSINANDLSTGRVIKREFSYSEPQCDMKLEWLTLSDFTALSGMKWYSSGNGSLPTYEPVYDTTATLMFGCRRPGAPLESARILYGRVDESVSGTGIDVPLLSRYEYDLSRCKLQNDNVLQSSGTPSLAHTDRSLSIRFFPISMFY
;
A
#
# COMPACT_ATOMS: atom_id res chain seq x y z
N MET A 1 21.99 15.94 -8.07
CA MET A 1 21.03 14.81 -7.95
C MET A 1 21.79 13.50 -7.81
N SER A 2 21.28 12.55 -7.03
CA SER A 2 21.84 11.21 -6.90
C SER A 2 20.78 10.17 -7.27
N LEU A 3 21.18 9.15 -8.03
CA LEU A 3 20.37 7.98 -8.33
C LEU A 3 20.82 6.81 -7.46
N GLY A 4 19.88 5.97 -7.06
CA GLY A 4 20.20 4.76 -6.30
C GLY A 4 19.05 3.78 -6.27
N LEU A 5 19.24 2.68 -5.56
CA LEU A 5 18.19 1.70 -5.33
C LEU A 5 17.95 1.58 -3.84
N SER A 6 16.71 1.40 -3.44
CA SER A 6 16.38 1.04 -2.06
C SER A 6 15.50 -0.20 -2.01
N TYR A 7 15.71 -1.03 -0.99
CA TYR A 7 14.85 -2.16 -0.68
C TYR A 7 14.23 -2.01 0.70
N ARG A 8 12.90 -2.14 0.79
CA ARG A 8 12.15 -2.14 2.05
C ARG A 8 12.27 -3.49 2.74
N LEU A 9 12.91 -3.54 3.91
CA LEU A 9 12.94 -4.74 4.74
C LEU A 9 11.61 -4.90 5.47
N GLY A 10 10.99 -6.06 5.33
CA GLY A 10 9.76 -6.38 6.06
C GLY A 10 8.90 -7.41 5.37
N ALA A 11 7.63 -7.46 5.79
CA ALA A 11 6.62 -8.30 5.19
C ALA A 11 5.91 -7.55 4.05
N PHE A 12 5.37 -8.32 3.12
CA PHE A 12 4.63 -7.84 1.96
C PHE A 12 3.22 -8.39 1.99
N HIS A 13 2.23 -7.55 1.71
CA HIS A 13 0.85 -8.02 1.64
C HIS A 13 0.65 -8.99 0.48
N THR A 14 -0.42 -9.79 0.54
CA THR A 14 -0.68 -10.75 -0.53
C THR A 14 -1.03 -10.09 -1.86
N ASP A 15 -1.57 -8.87 -1.81
CA ASP A 15 -2.01 -8.06 -2.95
C ASP A 15 -1.04 -6.92 -3.31
N GLU A 16 0.14 -6.89 -2.69
CA GLU A 16 1.18 -5.90 -3.01
C GLU A 16 1.83 -6.20 -4.37
N LEU A 17 1.83 -5.20 -5.25
CA LEU A 17 2.35 -5.32 -6.61
C LEU A 17 3.84 -4.96 -6.67
N PRO A 18 4.63 -5.60 -7.54
CA PRO A 18 6.00 -5.17 -7.80
C PRO A 18 6.03 -3.80 -8.50
N GLY A 19 6.93 -2.92 -8.08
CA GLY A 19 7.25 -1.67 -8.79
C GLY A 19 8.12 -1.92 -10.01
N TRP A 20 8.78 -0.90 -10.58
CA TRP A 20 9.61 -1.06 -11.79
C TRP A 20 10.80 -2.03 -11.63
N LEU A 21 11.33 -2.20 -10.42
CA LEU A 21 12.48 -3.07 -10.15
C LEU A 21 12.11 -4.43 -9.56
N GLY A 22 10.93 -4.54 -8.96
CA GLY A 22 10.46 -5.73 -8.26
C GLY A 22 9.78 -5.39 -6.94
N LEU A 23 9.20 -6.38 -6.28
CA LEU A 23 8.55 -6.26 -4.98
C LEU A 23 9.52 -5.74 -3.93
N GLY A 24 9.13 -4.69 -3.21
CA GLY A 24 9.94 -4.07 -2.16
C GLY A 24 11.08 -3.16 -2.64
N TRP A 25 11.34 -3.09 -3.94
CA TRP A 25 12.36 -2.21 -4.51
C TRP A 25 11.78 -0.85 -4.92
N SER A 26 12.53 0.20 -4.64
CA SER A 26 12.28 1.56 -5.12
C SER A 26 13.53 2.10 -5.83
N PHE A 27 13.30 2.90 -6.86
CA PHE A 27 14.35 3.65 -7.53
C PHE A 27 14.46 5.04 -6.88
N GLU A 28 15.61 5.32 -6.27
CA GLU A 28 15.89 6.57 -5.57
C GLU A 28 16.36 7.65 -6.55
N GLY A 29 16.04 8.91 -6.22
CA GLY A 29 16.38 10.08 -7.03
C GLY A 29 15.22 10.62 -7.86
N LEU A 30 14.20 9.81 -8.11
CA LEU A 30 12.92 10.26 -8.64
C LEU A 30 11.97 10.64 -7.50
N GLY A 31 10.83 11.21 -7.86
CA GLY A 31 9.79 11.56 -6.91
C GLY A 31 8.40 11.40 -7.50
N SER A 32 7.42 11.37 -6.62
CA SER A 32 6.00 11.45 -6.99
C SER A 32 5.18 12.12 -5.90
N VAL A 33 4.06 12.71 -6.31
CA VAL A 33 2.89 12.95 -5.47
C VAL A 33 1.87 11.88 -5.82
N THR A 34 1.34 11.15 -4.84
CA THR A 34 0.30 10.13 -5.02
C THR A 34 -0.95 10.53 -4.26
N ARG A 35 -2.11 10.24 -4.84
CA ARG A 35 -3.44 10.53 -4.29
C ARG A 35 -4.15 9.23 -3.95
N ARG A 36 -4.57 9.12 -2.70
CA ARG A 36 -5.52 8.11 -2.23
C ARG A 36 -6.91 8.73 -2.24
N ILE A 37 -7.74 8.27 -3.18
CA ILE A 37 -9.13 8.68 -3.28
C ILE A 37 -9.93 8.02 -2.15
N VAL A 38 -10.70 8.81 -1.40
CA VAL A 38 -11.50 8.33 -0.27
C VAL A 38 -12.95 8.68 -0.55
N GLY A 39 -13.77 7.68 -0.92
CA GLY A 39 -15.13 7.94 -1.41
C GLY A 39 -15.12 8.20 -2.92
N LEU A 40 -15.51 9.39 -3.34
CA LEU A 40 -15.42 9.89 -4.71
C LEU A 40 -14.26 10.88 -4.85
N PRO A 41 -13.73 11.11 -6.06
CA PRO A 41 -12.76 12.17 -6.27
C PRO A 41 -13.31 13.54 -5.87
N ASP A 42 -12.52 14.35 -5.17
CA ASP A 42 -12.90 15.72 -4.75
C ASP A 42 -13.39 16.62 -5.91
N GLU A 43 -12.95 16.37 -7.15
CA GLU A 43 -13.41 17.08 -8.35
C GLU A 43 -14.76 16.61 -8.90
N MET A 44 -15.21 15.42 -8.51
CA MET A 44 -16.46 14.81 -8.92
C MET A 44 -17.59 15.14 -7.93
N MET A 45 -17.27 15.17 -6.64
CA MET A 45 -18.19 15.52 -5.58
C MET A 45 -17.47 16.38 -4.55
N GLU A 46 -18.02 17.56 -4.25
CA GLU A 46 -17.40 18.45 -3.28
C GLU A 46 -17.54 17.89 -1.86
N PHE A 47 -16.48 18.05 -1.07
CA PHE A 47 -16.44 17.66 0.33
C PHE A 47 -17.43 18.49 1.16
N GLU A 48 -18.37 17.83 1.80
CA GLU A 48 -19.33 18.41 2.75
C GLU A 48 -19.47 17.50 3.97
N LEU A 49 -18.75 17.82 5.05
CA LEU A 49 -18.90 17.14 6.34
C LEU A 49 -19.94 17.86 7.22
N ARG A 50 -20.96 17.13 7.68
CA ARG A 50 -21.90 17.58 8.71
C ARG A 50 -21.68 16.85 10.02
N GLU A 51 -21.74 17.58 11.13
CA GLU A 51 -21.75 16.98 12.46
C GLU A 51 -23.05 16.19 12.69
N LYS A 52 -23.02 15.20 13.59
CA LYS A 52 -24.17 14.34 13.89
C LYS A 52 -25.47 15.11 14.20
N LYS A 53 -25.37 16.29 14.82
CA LYS A 53 -26.53 17.12 15.18
C LYS A 53 -27.19 17.81 13.97
N ASP A 54 -26.42 18.01 12.90
CA ASP A 54 -26.83 18.70 11.66
C ASP A 54 -27.02 17.73 10.48
N ALA A 55 -26.64 16.45 10.68
CA ALA A 55 -26.81 15.36 9.71
C ALA A 55 -28.25 14.80 9.79
N ASP A 56 -29.15 15.36 8.99
CA ASP A 56 -30.50 14.83 8.82
C ASP A 56 -30.53 13.54 7.97
N VAL A 57 -31.71 12.90 7.92
CA VAL A 57 -31.91 11.65 7.17
C VAL A 57 -31.68 11.83 5.67
N ASP A 58 -31.95 13.01 5.12
CA ASP A 58 -31.76 13.29 3.70
C ASP A 58 -30.28 13.39 3.36
N TYR A 59 -29.48 14.07 4.17
CA TYR A 59 -28.02 14.10 4.05
C TYR A 59 -27.41 12.70 4.12
N VAL A 60 -27.82 11.87 5.09
CA VAL A 60 -27.34 10.48 5.19
C VAL A 60 -27.75 9.66 3.96
N ARG A 61 -28.95 9.89 3.43
CA ARG A 61 -29.41 9.26 2.20
C ARG A 61 -28.59 9.71 0.98
N ASP A 62 -28.26 10.99 0.90
CA ASP A 62 -27.46 11.56 -0.20
C ASP A 62 -26.03 11.02 -0.18
N LEU A 63 -25.41 10.87 1.00
CA LEU A 63 -24.13 10.17 1.16
C LEU A 63 -24.22 8.72 0.67
N ALA A 64 -25.26 7.98 1.10
CA ALA A 64 -25.46 6.59 0.67
C ALA A 64 -25.73 6.44 -0.83
N ARG A 65 -26.22 7.50 -1.49
CA ARG A 65 -26.54 7.54 -2.92
C ARG A 65 -25.45 8.18 -3.78
N TRP A 66 -24.28 8.48 -3.22
CA TRP A 66 -23.17 9.11 -3.95
C TRP A 66 -23.53 10.51 -4.50
N GLN A 67 -24.44 11.21 -3.83
CA GLN A 67 -24.88 12.58 -4.17
C GLN A 67 -24.19 13.65 -3.32
N LYS A 68 -23.49 13.23 -2.26
CA LYS A 68 -22.60 14.04 -1.43
C LYS A 68 -21.40 13.19 -1.02
N ASP A 69 -20.29 13.83 -0.65
CA ASP A 69 -19.15 13.18 -0.04
C ASP A 69 -18.75 13.87 1.26
N ALA A 70 -18.49 13.09 2.30
CA ALA A 70 -18.02 13.57 3.60
C ALA A 70 -16.54 13.22 3.83
N SER A 71 -15.85 12.80 2.78
CA SER A 71 -14.43 12.41 2.79
C SER A 71 -13.63 13.35 1.89
N VAL A 72 -12.38 13.59 2.28
CA VAL A 72 -11.41 14.34 1.47
C VAL A 72 -10.32 13.40 1.00
N ASP A 73 -9.87 13.60 -0.22
CA ASP A 73 -8.75 12.84 -0.74
C ASP A 73 -7.45 13.16 -0.04
N ARG A 74 -6.60 12.14 0.07
CA ARG A 74 -5.32 12.23 0.78
C ARG A 74 -4.19 12.17 -0.20
N TYR A 75 -3.24 13.07 -0.05
CA TYR A 75 -2.06 13.14 -0.88
C TYR A 75 -0.84 12.79 -0.06
N SER A 76 0.10 12.09 -0.67
CA SER A 76 1.43 11.85 -0.13
C SER A 76 2.46 12.19 -1.19
N TYR A 77 3.61 12.71 -0.77
CA TYR A 77 4.71 13.01 -1.67
C TYR A 77 6.00 12.35 -1.20
N ARG A 78 6.84 12.02 -2.17
CA ARG A 78 8.22 11.59 -1.97
C ARG A 78 9.09 12.35 -2.95
N LEU A 79 10.18 12.90 -2.42
CA LEU A 79 11.24 13.55 -3.19
C LEU A 79 12.60 13.17 -2.58
N PRO A 80 13.72 13.45 -3.26
CA PRO A 80 15.04 13.18 -2.71
C PRO A 80 15.23 13.83 -1.32
N GLY A 81 15.32 13.00 -0.28
CA GLY A 81 15.59 13.44 1.09
C GLY A 81 14.37 13.88 1.91
N ALA A 82 13.17 13.98 1.33
CA ALA A 82 11.97 14.33 2.09
C ALA A 82 10.70 13.61 1.58
N SER A 83 9.75 13.44 2.48
CA SER A 83 8.42 12.93 2.18
C SER A 83 7.42 13.53 3.16
N GLY A 84 6.13 13.42 2.85
CA GLY A 84 5.07 13.84 3.75
C GLY A 84 3.69 13.58 3.16
N GLU A 85 2.67 13.87 3.94
CA GLU A 85 1.27 13.79 3.51
C GLU A 85 0.59 15.16 3.65
N PHE A 86 -0.48 15.36 2.90
CA PHE A 86 -1.29 16.57 2.96
C PHE A 86 -2.70 16.30 2.43
N ILE A 87 -3.62 17.22 2.70
CA ILE A 87 -4.94 17.30 2.08
C ILE A 87 -5.11 18.68 1.44
N ILE A 88 -6.07 18.80 0.52
CA ILE A 88 -6.45 20.08 -0.08
C ILE A 88 -7.86 20.41 0.39
N MET A 89 -8.02 21.54 1.06
CA MET A 89 -9.33 22.00 1.53
C MET A 89 -9.56 23.45 1.11
N ASN A 90 -10.66 23.71 0.40
CA ASN A 90 -11.01 25.04 -0.11
C ASN A 90 -9.86 25.70 -0.90
N GLY A 91 -9.13 24.90 -1.69
CA GLY A 91 -7.96 25.33 -2.46
C GLY A 91 -6.66 25.52 -1.66
N ASN A 92 -6.66 25.28 -0.35
CA ASN A 92 -5.48 25.40 0.51
C ASN A 92 -4.87 24.04 0.82
N VAL A 93 -3.53 23.98 0.82
CA VAL A 93 -2.79 22.77 1.18
C VAL A 93 -2.58 22.73 2.71
N LEU A 94 -2.98 21.62 3.33
CA LEU A 94 -2.79 21.37 4.76
C LEU A 94 -1.90 20.13 4.97
N HIS A 95 -0.72 20.33 5.57
CA HIS A 95 0.24 19.27 5.85
C HIS A 95 -0.18 18.34 6.99
N LEU A 96 0.06 17.04 6.82
CA LEU A 96 -0.24 15.98 7.78
C LEU A 96 1.00 15.08 7.98
N PRO A 97 1.83 15.27 9.03
CA PRO A 97 1.82 16.36 9.99
C PRO A 97 2.47 17.61 9.37
N SER A 98 2.48 18.72 10.12
CA SER A 98 3.21 19.94 9.72
C SER A 98 4.63 19.62 9.24
N SER A 99 4.99 20.15 8.08
CA SER A 99 6.30 20.01 7.44
C SER A 99 6.86 21.39 7.08
N PRO A 100 8.19 21.58 7.09
CA PRO A 100 8.81 22.82 6.62
C PRO A 100 8.86 22.94 5.08
N ASN A 101 8.48 21.89 4.34
CA ASN A 101 8.37 21.94 2.88
C ASN A 101 7.17 22.80 2.48
N ILE A 102 7.33 23.64 1.45
CA ILE A 102 6.25 24.46 0.90
C ILE A 102 5.65 23.74 -0.31
N ILE A 103 4.34 23.52 -0.30
CA ILE A 103 3.61 22.90 -1.41
C ILE A 103 2.75 23.95 -2.10
N GLU A 104 2.94 24.11 -3.41
CA GLU A 104 2.20 25.04 -4.25
C GLU A 104 1.42 24.27 -5.33
N LEU A 105 0.18 24.68 -5.56
CA LEU A 105 -0.63 24.23 -6.69
C LEU A 105 -0.23 25.09 -7.90
N ILE A 106 0.28 24.46 -8.96
CA ILE A 106 0.81 25.16 -10.14
C ILE A 106 0.05 24.79 -11.42
N GLY A 107 0.14 25.68 -12.40
CA GLY A 107 -0.52 25.52 -13.71
C GLY A 107 -2.03 25.77 -13.67
N GLU A 108 -2.68 25.56 -14.81
CA GLU A 108 -4.15 25.59 -14.88
C GLU A 108 -4.75 24.27 -14.42
N LYS A 109 -5.98 24.35 -13.90
CA LYS A 109 -6.74 23.17 -13.49
C LYS A 109 -7.13 22.38 -14.74
N SER A 110 -6.59 21.18 -14.89
CA SER A 110 -6.96 20.20 -15.91
C SER A 110 -7.55 18.98 -15.20
N GLU A 111 -8.64 18.41 -15.73
CA GLU A 111 -9.29 17.22 -15.16
C GLU A 111 -9.70 17.40 -13.70
N GLY A 112 -10.03 18.64 -13.32
CA GLY A 112 -10.45 18.93 -11.95
C GLY A 112 -9.30 19.03 -10.93
N VAL A 113 -8.03 18.98 -11.34
CA VAL A 113 -6.87 19.01 -10.43
C VAL A 113 -5.69 19.84 -10.95
N TYR A 114 -4.83 20.30 -10.03
CA TYR A 114 -3.61 21.05 -10.34
C TYR A 114 -2.38 20.13 -10.45
N ASN A 115 -1.27 20.68 -10.95
CA ASN A 115 0.05 20.08 -10.77
C ASN A 115 0.67 20.61 -9.47
N PHE A 116 1.76 20.00 -9.02
CA PHE A 116 2.38 20.36 -7.75
C PHE A 116 3.80 20.90 -7.95
N ARG A 117 4.15 21.92 -7.16
CA ARG A 117 5.53 22.30 -6.89
C ARG A 117 5.80 22.16 -5.40
N ILE A 118 6.87 21.46 -5.04
CA ILE A 118 7.31 21.33 -3.65
C ILE A 118 8.68 21.99 -3.52
N THR A 119 8.81 22.93 -2.61
CA THR A 119 10.07 23.62 -2.30
C THR A 119 10.59 23.14 -0.95
N THR A 120 11.79 22.57 -0.93
CA THR A 120 12.46 22.13 0.30
C THR A 120 13.15 23.30 1.02
N PRO A 121 13.50 23.18 2.32
CA PRO A 121 14.08 24.27 3.09
C PRO A 121 15.41 24.81 2.55
N ASP A 122 16.12 24.02 1.75
CA ASP A 122 17.36 24.42 1.05
C ASP A 122 17.10 25.29 -0.19
N GLY A 123 15.83 25.52 -0.57
CA GLY A 123 15.42 26.30 -1.73
C GLY A 123 15.31 25.50 -3.03
N THR A 124 15.59 24.19 -3.02
CA THR A 124 15.41 23.31 -4.19
C THR A 124 13.92 23.14 -4.49
N LYS A 125 13.53 23.29 -5.76
CA LYS A 125 12.14 23.17 -6.21
C LYS A 125 11.96 21.90 -7.02
N TYR A 126 10.88 21.17 -6.74
CA TYR A 126 10.50 19.92 -7.39
C TYR A 126 9.12 20.11 -8.05
N GLU A 127 9.05 20.02 -9.37
CA GLU A 127 7.80 20.16 -10.13
C GLU A 127 7.28 18.79 -10.57
N PHE A 128 6.02 18.51 -10.26
CA PHE A 128 5.34 17.25 -10.56
C PHE A 128 4.22 17.49 -11.57
N CYS A 129 4.54 17.32 -12.85
CA CYS A 129 3.63 17.63 -13.96
C CYS A 129 3.19 16.40 -14.77
N GLU A 130 3.84 15.25 -14.59
CA GLU A 130 3.57 14.03 -15.34
C GLU A 130 2.51 13.18 -14.66
N ARG A 131 1.28 13.16 -15.18
CA ARG A 131 0.12 12.53 -14.51
C ARG A 131 -0.05 11.06 -14.86
N GLU A 132 -0.59 10.28 -13.93
CA GLU A 132 -1.13 8.93 -14.14
C GLU A 132 -2.58 8.86 -13.67
N HIS A 133 -3.41 8.14 -14.44
CA HIS A 133 -4.84 8.03 -14.25
C HIS A 133 -5.24 6.64 -13.77
N THR A 134 -6.21 6.62 -12.87
CA THR A 134 -6.87 5.42 -12.41
C THR A 134 -8.35 5.47 -12.72
N GLN A 135 -8.87 4.37 -13.26
CA GLN A 135 -10.30 4.12 -13.41
C GLN A 135 -10.74 3.14 -12.34
N HIS A 136 -11.75 3.51 -11.57
CA HIS A 136 -12.36 2.66 -10.58
C HIS A 136 -13.77 2.30 -11.00
N SER A 137 -14.09 1.02 -10.91
CA SER A 137 -15.47 0.53 -11.04
C SER A 137 -15.74 -0.47 -9.93
N TYR A 138 -16.92 -0.37 -9.32
CA TYR A 138 -17.35 -1.26 -8.28
C TYR A 138 -18.73 -1.81 -8.63
N SER A 139 -18.83 -3.13 -8.79
CA SER A 139 -20.10 -3.82 -8.91
C SER A 139 -20.41 -4.54 -7.60
N SER A 140 -21.35 -3.98 -6.84
CA SER A 140 -21.95 -4.68 -5.70
C SER A 140 -22.82 -5.82 -6.22
N GLN A 141 -22.71 -6.95 -5.55
CA GLN A 141 -23.60 -8.08 -5.75
C GLN A 141 -25.01 -7.80 -5.23
N TYR A 142 -25.05 -7.14 -4.08
CA TYR A 142 -26.29 -6.82 -3.39
C TYR A 142 -26.67 -5.40 -3.83
N ILE A 143 -27.65 -5.34 -4.73
CA ILE A 143 -28.27 -4.09 -5.11
C ILE A 143 -29.38 -3.84 -4.08
N GLN A 144 -29.15 -2.91 -3.16
CA GLN A 144 -30.21 -2.47 -2.26
C GLN A 144 -31.24 -1.69 -3.08
N PRO A 145 -32.54 -2.06 -3.06
CA PRO A 145 -33.56 -1.34 -3.79
C PRO A 145 -33.56 0.15 -3.42
N GLY A 146 -33.45 1.03 -4.42
CA GLY A 146 -33.44 2.48 -4.22
C GLY A 146 -32.10 3.11 -3.83
N ILE A 147 -31.00 2.33 -3.81
CA ILE A 147 -29.63 2.84 -3.71
C ILE A 147 -28.92 2.60 -5.06
N PRO A 148 -28.42 3.64 -5.74
CA PRO A 148 -27.68 3.47 -6.98
C PRO A 148 -26.36 2.74 -6.72
N SER A 149 -25.91 1.99 -7.72
CA SER A 149 -24.54 1.45 -7.71
C SER A 149 -23.53 2.59 -7.62
N HIS A 150 -22.34 2.29 -7.07
CA HIS A 150 -21.24 3.24 -7.08
C HIS A 150 -21.01 3.72 -8.52
N PRO A 151 -20.91 5.04 -8.78
CA PRO A 151 -20.88 5.58 -10.13
C PRO A 151 -19.62 5.24 -10.95
N GLY A 152 -18.64 4.53 -10.37
CA GLY A 152 -17.26 4.52 -10.84
C GLY A 152 -16.65 5.92 -10.94
N PHE A 153 -15.38 6.00 -11.35
CA PHE A 153 -14.73 7.27 -11.70
C PHE A 153 -13.47 7.03 -12.52
N THR A 154 -13.01 8.08 -13.21
CA THR A 154 -11.63 8.20 -13.70
C THR A 154 -11.04 9.44 -13.06
N ALA A 155 -9.86 9.32 -12.46
CA ALA A 155 -9.22 10.43 -11.75
C ALA A 155 -7.69 10.31 -11.84
N VAL A 156 -7.02 11.45 -11.70
CA VAL A 156 -5.55 11.50 -11.55
C VAL A 156 -5.18 10.93 -10.19
N SER A 157 -4.36 9.89 -10.17
CA SER A 157 -3.94 9.19 -8.94
C SER A 157 -2.46 9.42 -8.59
N ALA A 158 -1.64 9.87 -9.54
CA ALA A 158 -0.26 10.25 -9.27
C ALA A 158 0.26 11.35 -10.21
N TRP A 159 1.25 12.09 -9.73
CA TRP A 159 2.05 13.06 -10.47
C TRP A 159 3.52 12.72 -10.26
N TYR A 160 4.24 12.45 -11.33
CA TYR A 160 5.66 12.14 -11.33
C TYR A 160 6.49 13.41 -11.48
N LEU A 161 7.65 13.40 -10.82
CA LEU A 161 8.61 14.49 -10.84
C LEU A 161 9.11 14.72 -12.27
N SER A 162 8.79 15.87 -12.86
CA SER A 162 9.18 16.23 -14.22
C SER A 162 10.38 17.16 -14.27
N ARG A 163 10.61 17.93 -13.20
CA ARG A 163 11.72 18.89 -13.13
C ARG A 163 12.22 19.12 -11.71
N ILE A 164 13.53 19.26 -11.58
CA ILE A 164 14.21 19.76 -10.38
C ILE A 164 14.89 21.08 -10.74
N VAL A 165 14.61 22.13 -10.00
CA VAL A 165 15.27 23.44 -10.14
C VAL A 165 16.11 23.68 -8.90
N THR A 166 17.40 23.90 -9.09
CA THR A 166 18.33 24.15 -7.98
C THR A 166 18.06 25.50 -7.31
N PRO A 167 18.56 25.73 -6.08
CA PRO A 167 18.40 27.01 -5.40
C PRO A 167 18.81 28.19 -6.28
N GLU A 168 18.11 29.31 -6.13
CA GLU A 168 18.31 30.53 -6.94
C GLU A 168 18.11 30.33 -8.45
N SER A 169 17.53 29.21 -8.88
CA SER A 169 17.32 28.86 -10.29
C SER A 169 18.62 28.80 -11.10
N ALA A 170 19.71 28.38 -10.45
CA ALA A 170 21.04 28.31 -11.06
C ALA A 170 21.20 27.21 -12.12
N ASP A 171 20.43 26.12 -12.02
CA ASP A 171 20.42 24.99 -12.95
C ASP A 171 19.09 24.24 -12.88
N GLN A 172 18.83 23.40 -13.88
CA GLN A 172 17.67 22.53 -13.93
C GLN A 172 18.01 21.12 -14.40
N ILE A 173 17.21 20.16 -13.92
CA ILE A 173 17.24 18.77 -14.33
C ILE A 173 15.83 18.42 -14.78
N ASP A 174 15.69 17.97 -16.03
CA ASP A 174 14.43 17.56 -16.61
C ASP A 174 14.32 16.03 -16.62
N ILE A 175 13.13 15.51 -16.37
CA ILE A 175 12.85 14.08 -16.28
C ILE A 175 11.67 13.78 -17.19
N SER A 176 11.86 12.83 -18.10
CA SER A 176 10.83 12.39 -19.04
C SER A 176 10.37 10.97 -18.72
N TYR A 177 9.13 10.66 -19.08
CA TYR A 177 8.51 9.36 -18.84
C TYR A 177 7.91 8.79 -20.13
N SER A 178 7.93 7.46 -20.23
CA SER A 178 7.14 6.72 -21.21
C SER A 178 5.84 6.21 -20.59
N VAL A 179 4.84 6.02 -21.45
CA VAL A 179 3.56 5.41 -21.08
C VAL A 179 3.68 3.89 -21.18
N MET A 180 3.35 3.18 -20.10
CA MET A 180 3.29 1.72 -20.07
C MET A 180 1.89 1.23 -20.45
N PRO A 181 1.76 -0.05 -20.85
CA PRO A 181 0.45 -0.68 -21.02
C PRO A 181 -0.42 -0.58 -19.76
N SER A 182 -1.73 -0.44 -19.95
CA SER A 182 -2.68 -0.41 -18.84
C SER A 182 -2.60 -1.67 -17.98
N LEU A 183 -2.75 -1.53 -16.67
CA LEU A 183 -2.85 -2.67 -15.76
C LEU A 183 -4.22 -2.70 -15.09
N THR A 184 -4.93 -3.81 -15.25
CA THR A 184 -6.18 -4.06 -14.54
C THR A 184 -5.95 -4.93 -13.32
N ARG A 185 -6.31 -4.40 -12.15
CA ARG A 185 -6.38 -5.13 -10.89
C ARG A 185 -7.84 -5.44 -10.56
N SER A 186 -8.16 -6.73 -10.44
CA SER A 186 -9.43 -7.20 -9.87
C SER A 186 -9.17 -7.68 -8.46
N LEU A 187 -9.93 -7.18 -7.49
CA LEU A 187 -9.92 -7.70 -6.13
C LEU A 187 -11.22 -8.48 -5.93
N ASP A 188 -11.11 -9.80 -6.08
CA ASP A 188 -12.23 -10.71 -5.83
C ASP A 188 -12.22 -11.02 -4.33
N ARG A 189 -13.14 -10.40 -3.59
CA ARG A 189 -13.21 -10.49 -2.13
C ARG A 189 -14.35 -11.45 -1.76
N PRO A 190 -14.06 -12.74 -1.49
CA PRO A 190 -15.09 -13.71 -1.16
C PRO A 190 -15.78 -13.31 0.14
N ALA A 191 -17.11 -13.30 0.14
CA ALA A 191 -17.90 -13.04 1.32
C ALA A 191 -18.80 -14.23 1.60
N TYR A 192 -19.03 -14.52 2.88
CA TYR A 192 -19.97 -15.54 3.30
C TYR A 192 -21.26 -14.85 3.73
N ALA A 193 -22.42 -15.40 3.43
CA ALA A 193 -23.70 -14.79 3.84
C ALA A 193 -24.59 -15.83 4.52
N VAL A 194 -25.23 -15.41 5.62
CA VAL A 194 -26.27 -16.19 6.31
C VAL A 194 -27.57 -15.41 6.20
N SER A 195 -28.62 -16.05 5.70
CA SER A 195 -29.94 -15.44 5.58
C SER A 195 -30.94 -16.13 6.51
N VAL A 196 -31.78 -15.33 7.16
CA VAL A 196 -32.90 -15.79 7.97
C VAL A 196 -34.16 -15.24 7.35
N ARG A 197 -35.13 -16.13 7.12
CA ARG A 197 -36.47 -15.78 6.64
C ARG A 197 -37.46 -15.85 7.80
N ASP A 198 -38.23 -14.80 7.96
CA ASP A 198 -39.41 -14.78 8.81
C ASP A 198 -40.68 -14.83 7.94
N ASP A 199 -41.34 -16.00 7.98
CA ASP A 199 -42.60 -16.26 7.29
C ASP A 199 -43.75 -16.10 8.29
N GLY A 200 -44.38 -14.92 8.30
CA GLY A 200 -45.44 -14.57 9.24
C GLY A 200 -46.70 -15.46 9.22
N GLY A 201 -46.80 -16.42 8.30
CA GLY A 201 -47.91 -17.38 8.16
C GLY A 201 -47.58 -18.85 8.44
N LEU A 202 -46.34 -19.21 8.81
CA LEU A 202 -45.97 -20.58 9.17
C LEU A 202 -45.82 -20.73 10.69
N GLU A 203 -46.40 -21.79 11.29
CA GLU A 203 -46.30 -22.10 12.74
C GLU A 203 -44.87 -22.25 13.28
N LEU A 204 -43.85 -22.28 12.40
CA LEU A 204 -42.44 -22.46 12.77
C LEU A 204 -41.64 -21.15 12.91
N GLY A 205 -42.24 -19.99 12.58
CA GLY A 205 -41.84 -18.68 13.11
C GLY A 205 -40.37 -18.23 13.03
N LEU A 206 -39.52 -18.81 12.16
CA LEU A 206 -38.22 -18.35 11.64
C LEU A 206 -37.54 -19.54 10.93
N GLN A 207 -37.08 -19.37 9.68
CA GLN A 207 -36.35 -20.39 8.92
C GLN A 207 -34.94 -19.92 8.58
N TRP A 208 -33.93 -20.73 8.90
CA TRP A 208 -32.55 -20.50 8.46
C TRP A 208 -32.40 -20.91 7.01
N LEU A 209 -32.06 -19.95 6.16
CA LEU A 209 -31.68 -20.19 4.77
C LEU A 209 -30.15 -20.19 4.71
N THR A 210 -29.55 -21.36 4.94
CA THR A 210 -28.14 -21.57 4.62
C THR A 210 -28.00 -21.76 3.13
N GLU A 211 -27.83 -20.67 2.38
CA GLU A 211 -27.16 -20.75 1.10
C GLU A 211 -25.65 -20.73 1.37
N THR A 212 -25.01 -21.89 1.32
CA THR A 212 -23.57 -21.91 1.06
C THR A 212 -23.42 -21.36 -0.35
N ILE A 213 -23.06 -20.08 -0.49
CA ILE A 213 -22.74 -19.49 -1.80
C ILE A 213 -21.43 -20.13 -2.28
N LEU A 214 -21.53 -21.36 -2.80
CA LEU A 214 -20.43 -22.07 -3.46
C LEU A 214 -20.41 -21.79 -4.96
N ASN A 215 -21.32 -20.96 -5.50
CA ASN A 215 -21.28 -20.57 -6.91
C ASN A 215 -21.60 -19.09 -7.17
N SER A 216 -20.54 -18.42 -7.62
CA SER A 216 -20.50 -17.27 -8.53
C SER A 216 -21.30 -16.04 -8.14
N GLY A 217 -20.84 -15.40 -7.08
CA GLY A 217 -21.00 -13.98 -6.96
C GLY A 217 -19.89 -13.32 -6.14
N PHE A 218 -19.12 -12.42 -6.74
CA PHE A 218 -18.12 -11.62 -6.03
C PHE A 218 -18.50 -10.15 -6.12
N SER A 219 -18.43 -9.41 -4.99
CA SER A 219 -18.36 -7.96 -5.09
C SER A 219 -17.02 -7.65 -5.75
N LYS A 220 -17.08 -7.03 -6.92
CA LYS A 220 -15.90 -6.84 -7.76
C LYS A 220 -15.51 -5.38 -7.74
N ALA A 221 -14.39 -5.10 -7.09
CA ALA A 221 -13.69 -3.83 -7.25
C ALA A 221 -12.64 -4.02 -8.35
N MET A 222 -12.77 -3.25 -9.43
CA MET A 222 -11.81 -3.23 -10.52
C MET A 222 -11.14 -1.86 -10.56
N VAL A 223 -9.81 -1.87 -10.57
CA VAL A 223 -8.97 -0.68 -10.70
C VAL A 223 -8.14 -0.84 -11.96
N VAL A 224 -8.27 0.09 -12.90
CA VAL A 224 -7.45 0.14 -14.12
C VAL A 224 -6.49 1.30 -13.98
N TYR A 225 -5.19 1.01 -13.97
CA TYR A 225 -4.15 2.01 -14.13
C TYR A 225 -3.95 2.22 -15.62
N ALA A 226 -4.55 3.27 -16.17
CA ALA A 226 -4.78 3.41 -17.61
C ALA A 226 -3.50 3.73 -18.39
N ASP A 227 -2.68 4.64 -17.85
CA ASP A 227 -1.53 5.22 -18.54
C ASP A 227 -0.31 5.31 -17.62
N ARG A 228 0.03 4.18 -17.00
CA ARG A 228 1.14 4.08 -16.04
C ARG A 228 2.42 4.70 -16.56
N ARG A 229 3.20 5.37 -15.71
CA ARG A 229 4.47 6.00 -16.11
C ARG A 229 5.70 5.16 -15.74
N ILE A 230 6.71 5.19 -16.60
CA ILE A 230 8.05 4.62 -16.36
C ILE A 230 9.11 5.63 -16.83
N PRO A 231 10.19 5.89 -16.06
CA PRO A 231 11.18 6.90 -16.42
C PRO A 231 11.87 6.54 -17.74
N LEU A 232 11.96 7.51 -18.63
CA LEU A 232 12.54 7.38 -19.97
C LEU A 232 13.94 7.99 -20.04
N SER A 233 14.07 9.24 -19.63
CA SER A 233 15.36 9.89 -19.55
C SER A 233 15.40 10.94 -18.46
N ILE A 234 16.61 11.23 -17.99
CA ILE A 234 16.91 12.38 -17.14
C ILE A 234 17.96 13.19 -17.86
N THR A 235 17.74 14.48 -18.04
CA THR A 235 18.67 15.37 -18.72
C THR A 235 19.02 16.55 -17.84
N SER A 236 20.27 16.99 -17.95
CA SER A 236 20.80 18.17 -17.28
C SER A 236 21.81 18.82 -18.21
N ARG A 237 22.32 19.98 -17.79
CA ARG A 237 23.45 20.63 -18.46
C ARG A 237 24.73 19.77 -18.52
N THR A 238 24.96 18.90 -17.53
CA THR A 238 26.24 18.17 -17.35
C THR A 238 26.22 16.73 -17.82
N GLY A 239 25.05 16.18 -18.16
CA GLY A 239 24.92 14.79 -18.60
C GLY A 239 23.46 14.32 -18.69
N SER A 240 23.30 13.07 -19.12
CA SER A 240 22.01 12.41 -19.30
C SER A 240 22.00 10.99 -18.74
N VAL A 241 20.80 10.52 -18.41
CA VAL A 241 20.51 9.10 -18.15
C VAL A 241 19.43 8.64 -19.09
N ASP A 242 19.68 7.52 -19.75
CA ASP A 242 18.72 6.87 -20.63
C ASP A 242 18.34 5.50 -20.05
N PHE A 243 17.04 5.30 -19.82
CA PHE A 243 16.52 4.06 -19.24
C PHE A 243 16.23 3.03 -20.31
N SER A 244 16.46 1.76 -19.97
CA SER A 244 16.14 0.61 -20.80
C SER A 244 15.12 -0.28 -20.11
N TYR A 245 14.33 -0.98 -20.91
CA TYR A 245 13.19 -1.76 -20.42
C TYR A 245 13.24 -3.20 -20.90
N SER A 246 12.60 -4.06 -20.13
CA SER A 246 12.22 -5.40 -20.53
C SER A 246 10.72 -5.58 -20.33
N SER A 247 10.15 -6.60 -20.96
CA SER A 247 8.74 -6.91 -20.80
C SER A 247 8.51 -8.41 -20.71
N THR A 248 7.48 -8.78 -19.95
CA THR A 248 7.01 -10.16 -19.86
C THR A 248 5.52 -10.16 -20.16
N ALA A 249 5.07 -11.15 -20.93
CA ALA A 249 3.66 -11.38 -21.18
C ALA A 249 3.19 -12.63 -20.43
N TYR A 250 2.06 -12.54 -19.74
CA TYR A 250 1.44 -13.67 -19.06
C TYR A 250 -0.09 -13.55 -19.10
N ASN A 251 -0.79 -14.60 -19.57
CA ASN A 251 -2.25 -14.62 -19.72
C ASN A 251 -2.84 -13.36 -20.38
N GLY A 252 -2.21 -12.89 -21.47
CA GLY A 252 -2.66 -11.70 -22.21
C GLY A 252 -2.36 -10.36 -21.53
N ARG A 253 -1.68 -10.35 -20.37
CA ARG A 253 -1.19 -9.13 -19.71
C ARG A 253 0.26 -8.89 -20.09
N GLN A 254 0.59 -7.67 -20.51
CA GLN A 254 1.96 -7.24 -20.74
C GLN A 254 2.44 -6.39 -19.56
N GLU A 255 3.52 -6.81 -18.93
CA GLU A 255 4.18 -6.05 -17.88
C GLU A 255 5.52 -5.54 -18.41
N VAL A 256 5.76 -4.24 -18.27
CA VAL A 256 7.03 -3.58 -18.63
C VAL A 256 7.76 -3.23 -17.33
N TYR A 257 9.08 -3.32 -17.33
CA TYR A 257 9.89 -3.02 -16.16
C TYR A 257 11.28 -2.54 -16.56
N LEU A 258 12.00 -1.93 -15.62
CA LEU A 258 13.36 -1.44 -15.87
C LEU A 258 14.32 -2.62 -16.06
N ALA A 259 15.02 -2.62 -17.19
CA ALA A 259 16.12 -3.54 -17.48
C ALA A 259 17.48 -2.93 -17.12
N GLY A 260 17.57 -1.60 -17.00
CA GLY A 260 18.82 -0.91 -16.71
C GLY A 260 18.76 0.56 -17.06
N PHE A 261 19.90 1.22 -16.97
CA PHE A 261 20.08 2.58 -17.47
C PHE A 261 21.54 2.88 -17.82
N THR A 262 21.74 3.84 -18.70
CA THR A 262 23.06 4.32 -19.13
C THR A 262 23.24 5.75 -18.68
N LEU A 263 24.34 6.06 -18.00
CA LEU A 263 24.74 7.41 -17.63
C LEU A 263 25.78 7.92 -18.62
N SER A 264 25.55 9.11 -19.18
CA SER A 264 26.43 9.76 -20.14
C SER A 264 26.79 11.19 -19.69
N ASN A 265 27.98 11.65 -20.05
CA ASN A 265 28.38 13.06 -19.81
C ASN A 265 27.76 14.01 -20.86
N SER A 266 28.00 15.31 -20.71
CA SER A 266 27.53 16.35 -21.65
C SER A 266 27.99 16.18 -23.10
N ASN A 267 29.06 15.41 -23.34
CA ASN A 267 29.57 15.11 -24.69
C ASN A 267 28.96 13.84 -25.29
N GLY A 268 28.06 13.16 -24.57
CA GLY A 268 27.45 11.90 -24.99
C GLY A 268 28.30 10.66 -24.75
N ASN A 269 29.44 10.78 -24.08
CA ASN A 269 30.26 9.62 -23.72
C ASN A 269 29.62 8.90 -22.53
N ILE A 270 29.49 7.58 -22.66
CA ILE A 270 29.03 6.71 -21.57
C ILE A 270 30.03 6.79 -20.42
N ILE A 271 29.52 6.86 -19.19
CA ILE A 271 30.29 6.80 -17.95
C ILE A 271 30.02 5.47 -17.23
N ARG A 272 28.75 5.07 -17.17
CA ARG A 272 28.31 3.84 -16.51
C ARG A 272 27.12 3.22 -17.22
N CYS A 273 27.12 1.90 -17.29
CA CYS A 273 25.97 1.10 -17.71
C CYS A 273 25.51 0.24 -16.54
N VAL A 274 24.26 0.39 -16.12
CA VAL A 274 23.64 -0.42 -15.08
C VAL A 274 22.65 -1.37 -15.72
N SER A 275 22.71 -2.65 -15.35
CA SER A 275 21.78 -3.67 -15.85
C SER A 275 21.15 -4.44 -14.70
N PHE A 276 19.86 -4.69 -14.79
CA PHE A 276 19.03 -5.37 -13.80
C PHE A 276 18.63 -6.76 -14.30
N LYS A 277 18.76 -7.76 -13.43
CA LYS A 277 18.18 -9.09 -13.65
C LYS A 277 17.03 -9.29 -12.69
N THR A 278 15.89 -9.67 -13.23
CA THR A 278 14.69 -9.90 -12.43
C THR A 278 14.12 -11.27 -12.74
N GLU A 279 13.60 -11.94 -11.74
CA GLU A 279 12.92 -13.22 -11.90
C GLU A 279 11.46 -13.10 -11.46
N GLY A 280 10.60 -13.81 -12.17
CA GLY A 280 9.19 -13.96 -11.86
C GLY A 280 8.78 -15.42 -12.06
N TYR A 281 7.88 -15.92 -11.21
CA TYR A 281 7.29 -17.23 -11.38
C TYR A 281 6.52 -17.34 -12.71
N GLU A 282 6.87 -18.34 -13.51
CA GLU A 282 6.04 -18.83 -14.59
C GLU A 282 4.74 -19.38 -13.96
N ASN A 283 3.57 -18.91 -14.41
CA ASN A 283 2.22 -19.45 -14.12
C ASN A 283 1.33 -18.79 -13.04
N ARG A 284 1.71 -17.65 -12.45
CA ARG A 284 0.80 -16.67 -11.81
C ARG A 284 1.42 -15.28 -12.00
N MET A 285 0.66 -14.18 -11.94
CA MET A 285 1.29 -12.85 -12.04
C MET A 285 2.41 -12.75 -11.00
N PRO A 286 3.68 -12.70 -11.43
CA PRO A 286 4.76 -12.90 -10.49
C PRO A 286 4.88 -11.66 -9.63
N ARG A 287 5.02 -11.85 -8.31
CA ARG A 287 5.61 -10.83 -7.46
C ARG A 287 7.10 -10.75 -7.82
N ARG A 288 7.39 -10.16 -8.99
CA ARG A 288 8.72 -10.09 -9.61
C ARG A 288 9.73 -9.56 -8.63
N LYS A 289 10.93 -10.14 -8.62
CA LYS A 289 12.01 -9.77 -7.69
C LYS A 289 13.27 -9.40 -8.47
N LEU A 290 14.00 -8.39 -8.01
CA LEU A 290 15.33 -8.08 -8.51
C LEU A 290 16.30 -9.12 -7.96
N THR A 291 16.85 -9.99 -8.80
CA THR A 291 17.77 -11.04 -8.35
C THR A 291 19.22 -10.62 -8.43
N SER A 292 19.55 -9.71 -9.34
CA SER A 292 20.86 -9.06 -9.36
C SER A 292 20.87 -7.73 -10.10
N PHE A 293 21.91 -6.95 -9.87
CA PHE A 293 22.29 -5.88 -10.78
C PHE A 293 23.79 -5.86 -11.01
N THR A 294 24.21 -5.27 -12.12
CA THR A 294 25.62 -5.06 -12.47
C THR A 294 25.85 -3.63 -12.91
N VAL A 295 27.04 -3.11 -12.61
CA VAL A 295 27.51 -1.79 -13.02
C VAL A 295 28.78 -2.00 -13.83
N LYS A 296 28.80 -1.48 -15.05
CA LYS A 296 29.97 -1.51 -15.94
C LYS A 296 30.43 -0.09 -16.24
N ASP A 297 31.72 0.05 -16.51
CA ASP A 297 32.29 1.27 -17.07
C ASP A 297 32.06 1.38 -18.58
N ASP A 298 32.64 2.40 -19.19
CA ASP A 298 32.58 2.72 -20.61
C ASP A 298 33.29 1.70 -21.50
N GLU A 299 34.27 0.97 -20.96
CA GLU A 299 34.95 -0.16 -21.64
C GLU A 299 34.20 -1.49 -21.46
N GLY A 300 33.10 -1.50 -20.69
CA GLY A 300 32.30 -2.69 -20.42
C GLY A 300 32.86 -3.60 -19.33
N LYS A 301 33.88 -3.14 -18.59
CA LYS A 301 34.46 -3.85 -17.45
C LYS A 301 33.53 -3.74 -16.24
N LEU A 302 33.39 -4.84 -15.50
CA LEU A 302 32.57 -4.90 -14.30
C LEU A 302 33.21 -4.01 -13.21
N VAL A 303 32.47 -2.98 -12.80
CA VAL A 303 32.83 -2.08 -11.69
C VAL A 303 32.23 -2.59 -10.39
N ASP A 304 30.99 -3.08 -10.46
CA ASP A 304 30.26 -3.57 -9.30
C ASP A 304 29.13 -4.53 -9.70
N SER A 305 28.67 -5.35 -8.76
CA SER A 305 27.63 -6.36 -8.93
C SER A 305 27.03 -6.78 -7.62
N HIS A 306 25.72 -6.95 -7.59
CA HIS A 306 24.99 -7.35 -6.40
C HIS A 306 24.01 -8.47 -6.72
N GLU A 307 23.88 -9.45 -5.82
CA GLU A 307 22.94 -10.56 -5.93
C GLU A 307 22.04 -10.64 -4.69
N PHE A 308 20.80 -11.07 -4.89
CA PHE A 308 19.76 -11.08 -3.86
C PHE A 308 19.00 -12.41 -3.84
N LEU A 309 18.80 -12.95 -2.64
CA LEU A 309 17.93 -14.09 -2.39
C LEU A 309 16.76 -13.68 -1.50
N TYR A 310 15.65 -14.37 -1.68
CA TYR A 310 14.39 -14.06 -1.02
C TYR A 310 13.78 -15.31 -0.40
N LYS A 311 12.92 -15.12 0.61
CA LYS A 311 12.04 -16.19 1.09
C LYS A 311 11.09 -16.65 -0.01
N ASP A 312 10.81 -17.95 0.02
CA ASP A 312 9.78 -18.57 -0.81
C ASP A 312 8.46 -17.82 -0.65
N ASP A 313 7.80 -17.55 -1.77
CA ASP A 313 6.57 -16.80 -1.88
C ASP A 313 5.45 -17.60 -2.56
N ARG A 314 5.58 -18.94 -2.57
CA ARG A 314 4.48 -19.87 -2.90
C ARG A 314 3.46 -19.94 -1.77
N VAL A 315 2.79 -18.83 -1.54
CA VAL A 315 1.80 -18.62 -0.49
C VAL A 315 0.42 -18.35 -1.07
N SER A 316 -0.62 -18.49 -0.24
CA SER A 316 -1.98 -18.12 -0.59
C SER A 316 -2.10 -16.62 -0.90
N GLU A 317 -3.00 -16.27 -1.80
CA GLU A 317 -3.33 -14.89 -2.20
C GLU A 317 -4.27 -14.17 -1.21
N TYR A 318 -4.88 -14.91 -0.28
CA TYR A 318 -5.90 -14.37 0.63
C TYR A 318 -5.33 -13.82 1.96
N GLY A 319 -4.27 -14.45 2.48
CA GLY A 319 -3.57 -13.96 3.69
C GLY A 319 -4.39 -13.98 4.99
N ASP A 320 -3.77 -13.48 6.05
CA ASP A 320 -4.37 -13.29 7.37
C ASP A 320 -5.32 -12.08 7.39
N VAL A 321 -5.82 -11.76 8.58
CA VAL A 321 -6.72 -10.62 8.81
C VAL A 321 -6.07 -9.26 8.53
N PHE A 322 -4.74 -9.17 8.52
CA PHE A 322 -3.99 -7.96 8.17
C PHE A 322 -3.54 -7.93 6.70
N GLY A 323 -3.86 -8.98 5.93
CA GLY A 323 -3.46 -9.10 4.52
C GLY A 323 -2.07 -9.69 4.30
N TYR A 324 -1.41 -10.23 5.33
CA TYR A 324 -0.11 -10.89 5.19
C TYR A 324 -0.26 -12.38 4.88
N PRO A 325 0.69 -13.00 4.14
CA PRO A 325 0.64 -14.44 3.88
C PRO A 325 0.60 -15.30 5.16
N ASN A 326 -0.30 -16.27 5.22
CA ASN A 326 -0.49 -17.13 6.39
C ASN A 326 -0.71 -18.62 6.06
N ALA A 327 -0.57 -19.02 4.79
CA ALA A 327 -0.75 -20.39 4.33
C ALA A 327 -0.01 -20.62 3.00
N PRO A 328 0.32 -21.87 2.63
CA PRO A 328 0.90 -22.18 1.33
C PRO A 328 -0.11 -21.95 0.19
N SER A 329 0.37 -21.82 -1.05
CA SER A 329 -0.49 -21.56 -2.22
C SER A 329 -1.47 -22.68 -2.55
N SER A 330 -1.28 -23.89 -2.00
CA SER A 330 -2.19 -25.02 -2.11
C SER A 330 -3.35 -24.98 -1.11
N ASP A 331 -3.34 -24.07 -0.14
CA ASP A 331 -4.36 -23.96 0.90
C ASP A 331 -5.47 -22.97 0.51
N PHE A 332 -6.49 -23.51 -0.16
CA PHE A 332 -7.69 -22.77 -0.55
C PHE A 332 -8.60 -22.40 0.62
N SER A 333 -8.35 -22.88 1.84
CA SER A 333 -9.20 -22.61 3.00
C SER A 333 -9.06 -21.19 3.57
N THR A 334 -8.16 -20.40 2.99
CA THR A 334 -7.93 -18.98 3.33
C THR A 334 -8.83 -18.01 2.57
N SER A 335 -9.58 -18.47 1.55
CA SER A 335 -10.58 -17.66 0.83
C SER A 335 -11.87 -17.40 1.62
N LEU A 336 -11.82 -17.56 2.95
CA LEU A 336 -12.97 -17.40 3.85
C LEU A 336 -13.04 -16.01 4.46
N SER A 337 -14.21 -15.66 5.00
CA SER A 337 -14.44 -14.42 5.74
C SER A 337 -13.52 -14.28 6.96
N VAL A 338 -13.30 -13.03 7.39
CA VAL A 338 -12.53 -12.72 8.61
C VAL A 338 -13.20 -13.31 9.85
N ILE A 339 -14.53 -13.32 9.85
CA ILE A 339 -15.35 -13.91 10.90
C ILE A 339 -15.74 -15.31 10.50
N ASP A 340 -15.59 -16.26 11.42
CA ASP A 340 -16.08 -17.62 11.30
C ASP A 340 -17.59 -17.65 11.51
N GLU A 341 -18.33 -18.24 10.56
CA GLU A 341 -19.79 -18.22 10.58
C GLU A 341 -20.42 -19.00 11.74
N VAL A 342 -19.73 -20.00 12.27
CA VAL A 342 -20.23 -20.85 13.36
C VAL A 342 -19.85 -20.27 14.71
N LEU A 343 -18.60 -19.83 14.84
CA LEU A 343 -18.04 -19.36 16.10
C LEU A 343 -18.34 -17.87 16.37
N VAL A 344 -18.74 -17.12 15.34
CA VAL A 344 -19.03 -15.67 15.38
C VAL A 344 -17.86 -14.89 16.02
N ARG A 345 -16.64 -15.30 15.67
CA ARG A 345 -15.38 -14.69 16.11
C ARG A 345 -14.36 -14.76 14.98
N LEU A 346 -13.19 -14.15 15.21
CA LEU A 346 -12.08 -14.16 14.26
C LEU A 346 -11.77 -15.59 13.80
N ASN A 347 -11.79 -15.79 12.48
CA ASN A 347 -11.60 -17.09 11.85
C ASN A 347 -10.17 -17.57 12.10
N PRO A 348 -9.96 -18.72 12.75
CA PRO A 348 -8.62 -19.25 13.03
C PRO A 348 -7.77 -19.47 11.77
N ARG A 349 -8.40 -19.67 10.60
CA ARG A 349 -7.71 -19.79 9.30
C ARG A 349 -7.21 -18.46 8.76
N ARG A 350 -7.76 -17.34 9.25
CA ARG A 350 -7.30 -15.97 8.98
C ARG A 350 -6.35 -15.45 10.07
N ALA A 351 -5.95 -16.29 11.02
CA ALA A 351 -4.94 -15.93 12.01
C ALA A 351 -3.55 -15.79 11.35
N SER A 352 -2.73 -14.89 11.91
CA SER A 352 -1.36 -14.72 11.46
C SER A 352 -0.52 -15.97 11.75
N LYS A 353 0.34 -16.36 10.80
CA LYS A 353 1.23 -17.53 10.94
C LYS A 353 2.68 -17.13 10.68
N PRO A 354 3.56 -17.11 11.71
CA PRO A 354 4.96 -16.71 11.60
C PRO A 354 5.78 -17.42 10.51
N ALA A 355 5.41 -18.64 10.13
CA ALA A 355 6.10 -19.40 9.08
C ALA A 355 5.98 -18.74 7.69
N TYR A 356 4.91 -17.98 7.43
CA TYR A 356 4.57 -17.47 6.09
C TYR A 356 4.67 -15.94 5.98
N ILE A 357 4.58 -15.21 7.09
CA ILE A 357 4.45 -13.74 7.11
C ILE A 357 5.59 -12.99 6.40
N ALA A 358 6.79 -13.57 6.36
CA ALA A 358 7.97 -13.01 5.69
C ALA A 358 8.15 -13.51 4.24
N ALA A 359 7.13 -14.13 3.64
CA ALA A 359 7.18 -14.60 2.26
C ALA A 359 7.51 -13.46 1.31
N GLY A 360 8.47 -13.70 0.40
CA GLY A 360 8.96 -12.68 -0.54
C GLY A 360 9.98 -11.70 0.03
N ALA A 361 10.25 -11.70 1.35
CA ALA A 361 11.26 -10.83 1.95
C ALA A 361 12.69 -11.27 1.60
N MET A 362 13.59 -10.31 1.35
CA MET A 362 15.00 -10.58 1.06
C MET A 362 15.66 -11.24 2.26
N THR A 363 16.31 -12.39 2.06
CA THR A 363 17.03 -13.14 3.09
C THR A 363 18.54 -12.96 3.00
N ARG A 364 19.07 -12.70 1.80
CA ARG A 364 20.50 -12.56 1.59
C ARG A 364 20.81 -11.56 0.49
N HIS A 365 21.89 -10.82 0.70
CA HIS A 365 22.52 -9.95 -0.29
C HIS A 365 24.01 -10.31 -0.38
N THR A 366 24.53 -10.50 -1.60
CA THR A 366 25.96 -10.67 -1.88
C THR A 366 26.47 -9.47 -2.68
N SER A 367 27.53 -8.81 -2.23
CA SER A 367 28.19 -7.71 -2.95
C SER A 367 29.35 -8.21 -3.85
N ALA A 368 29.82 -7.37 -4.76
CA ALA A 368 30.95 -7.69 -5.66
C ALA A 368 32.23 -8.04 -4.91
N GLY A 369 32.44 -7.43 -3.74
CA GLY A 369 33.58 -7.73 -2.86
C GLY A 369 33.50 -9.08 -2.14
N GLY A 370 32.43 -9.86 -2.33
CA GLY A 370 32.24 -11.15 -1.67
C GLY A 370 31.69 -11.03 -0.25
N VAL A 371 31.20 -9.86 0.16
CA VAL A 371 30.49 -9.70 1.44
C VAL A 371 29.08 -10.26 1.30
N ILE A 372 28.77 -11.28 2.10
CA ILE A 372 27.46 -11.90 2.23
C ILE A 372 26.75 -11.30 3.44
N THR A 373 25.57 -10.72 3.24
CA THR A 373 24.74 -10.14 4.29
C THR A 373 23.43 -10.92 4.40
N ASP A 374 23.20 -11.55 5.54
CA ASP A 374 21.98 -12.30 5.86
C ASP A 374 21.02 -11.47 6.72
N TYR A 375 19.75 -11.45 6.33
CA TYR A 375 18.65 -10.75 7.02
C TYR A 375 17.74 -11.75 7.73
N VAL A 376 17.67 -11.65 9.05
CA VAL A 376 16.81 -12.49 9.88
C VAL A 376 15.65 -11.63 10.37
N TYR A 377 14.43 -12.10 10.12
CA TYR A 377 13.20 -11.45 10.54
C TYR A 377 12.55 -12.19 11.70
N GLU A 378 11.78 -11.47 12.50
CA GLU A 378 10.89 -12.03 13.51
C GLU A 378 9.51 -11.36 13.45
N PRO A 379 8.45 -12.04 13.93
CA PRO A 379 7.12 -11.44 14.00
C PRO A 379 7.12 -10.15 14.81
N SER A 380 6.43 -9.13 14.29
CA SER A 380 6.20 -7.88 15.03
C SER A 380 4.90 -8.04 15.83
N THR A 381 4.95 -7.76 17.14
CA THR A 381 3.84 -8.04 18.06
C THR A 381 3.48 -6.86 18.95
N VAL A 382 2.20 -6.75 19.28
CA VAL A 382 1.64 -5.72 20.17
C VAL A 382 0.52 -6.31 21.02
N GLN A 383 0.36 -5.83 22.25
CA GLN A 383 -0.78 -6.20 23.09
C GLN A 383 -2.08 -5.62 22.53
N ALA A 384 -3.14 -6.41 22.54
CA ALA A 384 -4.47 -6.07 22.06
C ALA A 384 -5.50 -6.65 23.03
N GLY A 385 -5.86 -5.87 24.05
CA GLY A 385 -6.63 -6.37 25.19
C GLY A 385 -5.88 -7.52 25.90
N ASP A 386 -6.56 -8.65 26.09
CA ASP A 386 -5.99 -9.86 26.72
C ASP A 386 -5.21 -10.76 25.73
N SER A 387 -5.03 -10.32 24.48
CA SER A 387 -4.39 -11.09 23.41
C SER A 387 -3.17 -10.38 22.82
N VAL A 388 -2.34 -11.13 22.09
CA VAL A 388 -1.20 -10.58 21.34
C VAL A 388 -1.53 -10.59 19.86
N ALA A 389 -1.53 -9.41 19.23
CA ALA A 389 -1.63 -9.28 17.79
C ALA A 389 -0.25 -9.40 17.14
N THR A 390 -0.17 -10.11 16.02
CA THR A 390 1.02 -10.19 15.17
C THR A 390 0.72 -9.48 13.85
N ILE A 391 1.48 -8.43 13.52
CA ILE A 391 1.26 -7.60 12.34
C ILE A 391 2.58 -7.44 11.59
N GLY A 392 2.74 -8.18 10.50
CA GLY A 392 3.97 -8.20 9.71
C GLY A 392 5.20 -8.72 10.48
N VAL A 393 6.39 -8.32 10.02
CA VAL A 393 7.68 -8.67 10.64
C VAL A 393 8.55 -7.45 10.87
N ARG A 394 9.53 -7.61 11.75
CA ARG A 394 10.64 -6.68 11.98
C ARG A 394 11.98 -7.41 11.84
N ILE A 395 13.06 -6.65 11.61
CA ILE A 395 14.41 -7.22 11.51
C ILE A 395 14.88 -7.63 12.90
N LYS A 396 15.26 -8.89 13.07
CA LYS A 396 15.88 -9.42 14.29
C LYS A 396 17.39 -9.22 14.27
N SER A 397 18.03 -9.56 13.14
CA SER A 397 19.46 -9.39 12.98
C SER A 397 19.88 -9.25 11.53
N ILE A 398 21.04 -8.61 11.34
CA ILE A 398 21.74 -8.48 10.07
C ILE A 398 23.16 -9.02 10.30
N ASN A 399 23.54 -10.07 9.57
CA ASN A 399 24.83 -10.73 9.73
C ASN A 399 25.62 -10.57 8.42
N ALA A 400 26.70 -9.79 8.46
CA ALA A 400 27.60 -9.59 7.33
C ALA A 400 28.86 -10.43 7.51
N ASN A 401 29.22 -11.21 6.51
CA ASN A 401 30.44 -12.02 6.44
C ASN A 401 31.21 -11.65 5.18
N ASP A 402 32.36 -11.02 5.35
CA ASP A 402 33.29 -10.73 4.27
C ASP A 402 34.17 -11.95 4.01
N LEU A 403 33.88 -12.68 2.93
CA LEU A 403 34.62 -13.89 2.57
C LEU A 403 36.08 -13.61 2.22
N SER A 404 36.43 -12.38 1.81
CA SER A 404 37.79 -12.03 1.42
C SER A 404 38.71 -11.84 2.62
N THR A 405 38.18 -11.29 3.71
CA THR A 405 38.95 -11.01 4.93
C THR A 405 38.62 -11.95 6.09
N GLY A 406 37.56 -12.76 5.98
CA GLY A 406 37.01 -13.58 7.06
C GLY A 406 36.34 -12.75 8.17
N ARG A 407 36.14 -11.44 7.96
CA ARG A 407 35.54 -10.55 8.96
C ARG A 407 34.03 -10.78 9.03
N VAL A 408 33.53 -10.90 10.25
CA VAL A 408 32.10 -11.03 10.53
C VAL A 408 31.64 -9.84 11.35
N ILE A 409 30.53 -9.23 10.95
CA ILE A 409 29.82 -8.20 11.71
C ILE A 409 28.37 -8.66 11.90
N LYS A 410 27.91 -8.64 13.15
CA LYS A 410 26.56 -9.02 13.54
C LYS A 410 25.88 -7.85 14.22
N ARG A 411 24.76 -7.41 13.66
CA ARG A 411 23.87 -6.37 14.18
C ARG A 411 22.61 -7.06 14.70
N GLU A 412 22.29 -6.89 15.97
CA GLU A 412 21.09 -7.46 16.60
C GLU A 412 20.19 -6.35 17.12
N PHE A 413 18.89 -6.49 16.90
CA PHE A 413 17.92 -5.47 17.23
C PHE A 413 16.95 -5.99 18.30
N SER A 414 16.75 -5.21 19.34
CA SER A 414 15.69 -5.40 20.32
C SER A 414 14.73 -4.21 20.29
N TYR A 415 13.45 -4.50 20.50
CA TYR A 415 12.38 -3.52 20.31
C TYR A 415 11.56 -3.42 21.59
N SER A 416 11.20 -2.20 21.97
CA SER A 416 10.40 -1.91 23.15
C SER A 416 9.40 -0.79 22.88
N GLU A 417 8.40 -0.68 23.75
CA GLU A 417 7.30 0.29 23.62
C GLU A 417 6.54 0.13 22.28
N PRO A 418 6.03 -1.08 21.97
CA PRO A 418 5.22 -1.29 20.77
C PRO A 418 3.93 -0.49 20.85
N GLN A 419 3.57 0.18 19.77
CA GLN A 419 2.33 0.89 19.63
C GLN A 419 1.72 0.61 18.25
N CYS A 420 0.49 0.14 18.23
CA CYS A 420 -0.28 0.04 17.00
C CYS A 420 -0.81 1.43 16.62
N ASP A 421 -0.73 1.80 15.34
CA ASP A 421 -1.37 3.02 14.80
C ASP A 421 -2.91 2.91 14.72
N MET A 422 -3.43 1.73 15.10
CA MET A 422 -4.85 1.44 15.21
C MET A 422 -5.18 0.84 16.57
N LYS A 423 -6.29 1.26 17.17
CA LYS A 423 -6.84 0.62 18.36
C LYS A 423 -7.61 -0.64 17.97
N LEU A 424 -6.92 -1.77 18.05
CA LEU A 424 -7.48 -3.08 17.71
C LEU A 424 -8.68 -3.45 18.61
N GLU A 425 -8.70 -2.94 19.84
CA GLU A 425 -9.78 -3.09 20.82
C GLU A 425 -11.11 -2.47 20.36
N TRP A 426 -11.05 -1.50 19.45
CA TRP A 426 -12.23 -0.81 18.92
C TRP A 426 -12.89 -1.56 17.77
N LEU A 427 -12.30 -2.65 17.31
CA LEU A 427 -12.88 -3.47 16.26
C LEU A 427 -14.01 -4.30 16.84
N THR A 428 -15.15 -4.25 16.17
CA THR A 428 -16.33 -5.01 16.54
C THR A 428 -16.74 -5.90 15.38
N LEU A 429 -17.70 -6.80 15.63
CA LEU A 429 -18.26 -7.66 14.59
C LEU A 429 -18.77 -6.84 13.39
N SER A 430 -19.37 -5.66 13.61
CA SER A 430 -19.89 -4.81 12.52
C SER A 430 -18.80 -4.23 11.60
N ASP A 431 -17.54 -4.22 12.02
CA ASP A 431 -16.43 -3.84 11.13
C ASP A 431 -16.11 -4.93 10.10
N PHE A 432 -16.69 -6.13 10.25
CA PHE A 432 -16.51 -7.27 9.35
C PHE A 432 -17.82 -7.88 8.88
N THR A 433 -18.98 -7.33 9.29
CA THR A 433 -20.29 -7.81 8.89
C THR A 433 -21.12 -6.69 8.26
N ALA A 434 -21.84 -7.02 7.19
CA ALA A 434 -22.83 -6.15 6.58
C ALA A 434 -24.21 -6.78 6.74
N LEU A 435 -25.17 -6.02 7.26
CA LEU A 435 -26.56 -6.48 7.39
C LEU A 435 -27.38 -5.91 6.23
N SER A 436 -28.20 -6.75 5.62
CA SER A 436 -29.17 -6.37 4.61
C SER A 436 -30.47 -7.13 4.85
N GLY A 437 -31.53 -6.71 4.16
CA GLY A 437 -32.80 -7.43 4.23
C GLY A 437 -33.79 -6.95 3.19
N MET A 438 -34.79 -7.79 2.93
CA MET A 438 -35.86 -7.51 1.99
C MET A 438 -37.21 -7.79 2.65
N LYS A 439 -38.15 -6.86 2.46
CA LYS A 439 -39.56 -7.11 2.71
C LYS A 439 -40.24 -7.36 1.38
N TRP A 440 -40.92 -8.49 1.27
CA TRP A 440 -41.74 -8.82 0.11
C TRP A 440 -43.05 -9.46 0.58
N TYR A 441 -43.96 -9.69 -0.35
CA TYR A 441 -45.28 -10.25 -0.05
C TYR A 441 -45.43 -11.59 -0.74
N SER A 442 -45.66 -12.65 0.04
CA SER A 442 -45.97 -13.97 -0.48
C SER A 442 -47.49 -14.15 -0.59
N SER A 443 -47.95 -14.85 -1.62
CA SER A 443 -49.37 -15.23 -1.74
C SER A 443 -49.64 -16.47 -0.90
N GLY A 444 -50.54 -16.37 0.07
CA GLY A 444 -50.99 -17.54 0.84
C GLY A 444 -51.67 -18.60 -0.04
N ASN A 445 -51.55 -19.88 0.33
CA ASN A 445 -52.16 -21.02 -0.39
C ASN A 445 -53.69 -21.15 -0.21
N GLY A 446 -54.40 -20.05 0.09
CA GLY A 446 -55.84 -20.01 0.35
C GLY A 446 -56.69 -19.68 -0.88
N SER A 447 -58.00 -19.93 -0.78
CA SER A 447 -59.00 -19.62 -1.82
C SER A 447 -59.25 -18.12 -2.05
N LEU A 448 -58.70 -17.25 -1.21
CA LEU A 448 -58.60 -15.81 -1.40
C LEU A 448 -57.12 -15.41 -1.28
N PRO A 449 -56.55 -14.61 -2.21
CA PRO A 449 -55.15 -14.21 -2.14
C PRO A 449 -54.94 -13.25 -0.96
N THR A 450 -54.47 -13.78 0.17
CA THR A 450 -53.89 -12.98 1.26
C THR A 450 -52.41 -12.78 0.97
N TYR A 451 -51.96 -11.52 1.02
CA TYR A 451 -50.56 -11.16 0.92
C TYR A 451 -49.96 -11.10 2.32
N GLU A 452 -49.13 -12.08 2.64
CA GLU A 452 -48.43 -12.12 3.92
C GLU A 452 -47.05 -11.49 3.77
N PRO A 453 -46.66 -10.57 4.67
CA PRO A 453 -45.33 -9.99 4.62
C PRO A 453 -44.30 -11.04 5.00
N VAL A 454 -43.29 -11.22 4.14
CA VAL A 454 -42.10 -12.03 4.39
C VAL A 454 -40.92 -11.09 4.58
N TYR A 455 -40.11 -11.37 5.59
CA TYR A 455 -38.90 -10.62 5.87
C TYR A 455 -37.69 -11.54 5.74
N ASP A 456 -36.82 -11.25 4.77
CA ASP A 456 -35.50 -11.87 4.70
C ASP A 456 -34.50 -10.91 5.35
N THR A 457 -33.68 -11.41 6.27
CA THR A 457 -32.55 -10.68 6.86
C THR A 457 -31.27 -11.45 6.59
N THR A 458 -30.28 -10.80 6.00
CA THR A 458 -29.00 -11.39 5.63
C THR A 458 -27.85 -10.73 6.37
N ALA A 459 -26.96 -11.53 6.94
CA ALA A 459 -25.67 -11.09 7.45
C ALA A 459 -24.56 -11.57 6.51
N THR A 460 -23.87 -10.64 5.87
CA THR A 460 -22.71 -10.90 5.02
C THR A 460 -21.42 -10.70 5.82
N LEU A 461 -20.69 -11.79 6.06
CA LEU A 461 -19.36 -11.82 6.65
C LEU A 461 -18.30 -11.51 5.58
N MET A 462 -17.58 -10.43 5.79
CA MET A 462 -16.69 -9.85 4.80
C MET A 462 -15.28 -10.49 4.83
N PHE A 463 -14.60 -10.43 3.69
CA PHE A 463 -13.21 -10.86 3.54
C PHE A 463 -12.20 -9.98 4.29
N GLY A 464 -12.59 -8.74 4.60
CA GLY A 464 -11.74 -7.71 5.16
C GLY A 464 -12.55 -6.67 5.92
N CYS A 465 -11.85 -5.70 6.50
CA CYS A 465 -12.47 -4.65 7.29
C CYS A 465 -13.29 -3.70 6.39
N ARG A 466 -14.54 -3.41 6.77
CA ARG A 466 -15.39 -2.41 6.09
C ARG A 466 -15.32 -1.01 6.69
N ARG A 467 -14.43 -0.78 7.66
CA ARG A 467 -14.23 0.52 8.29
C ARG A 467 -13.66 1.53 7.26
N PRO A 468 -14.35 2.63 6.97
CA PRO A 468 -13.85 3.64 6.03
C PRO A 468 -12.55 4.28 6.54
N GLY A 469 -11.63 4.60 5.62
CA GLY A 469 -10.40 5.35 5.91
C GLY A 469 -9.28 4.57 6.61
N ALA A 470 -9.60 3.74 7.60
CA ALA A 470 -8.66 2.98 8.43
C ALA A 470 -8.98 1.47 8.42
N PRO A 471 -8.80 0.78 7.28
CA PRO A 471 -9.00 -0.66 7.20
C PRO A 471 -7.97 -1.40 8.04
N LEU A 472 -8.36 -2.50 8.69
CA LEU A 472 -7.48 -3.27 9.58
C LEU A 472 -6.18 -3.70 8.90
N GLU A 473 -6.25 -4.00 7.61
CA GLU A 473 -5.14 -4.41 6.76
C GLU A 473 -4.03 -3.35 6.69
N SER A 474 -4.35 -2.06 6.90
CA SER A 474 -3.33 -1.00 6.94
C SER A 474 -2.67 -0.85 8.31
N ALA A 475 -3.06 -1.61 9.33
CA ALA A 475 -2.48 -1.50 10.68
C ALA A 475 -0.97 -1.78 10.65
N ARG A 476 -0.23 -1.03 11.48
CA ARG A 476 1.22 -1.14 11.64
C ARG A 476 1.60 -1.04 13.11
N ILE A 477 2.68 -1.73 13.47
CA ILE A 477 3.29 -1.62 14.80
C ILE A 477 4.52 -0.74 14.69
N LEU A 478 4.53 0.34 15.45
CA LEU A 478 5.64 1.26 15.64
C LEU A 478 6.29 0.98 17.01
N TYR A 479 7.57 1.31 17.15
CA TYR A 479 8.32 1.07 18.39
C TYR A 479 8.89 2.39 18.91
N GLY A 480 8.56 2.73 20.16
CA GLY A 480 9.08 3.92 20.82
C GLY A 480 10.59 3.82 21.05
N ARG A 481 11.13 2.60 21.10
CA ARG A 481 12.55 2.38 21.25
C ARG A 481 13.06 1.12 20.54
N VAL A 482 14.22 1.26 19.92
CA VAL A 482 15.00 0.16 19.31
C VAL A 482 16.43 0.23 19.84
N ASP A 483 16.92 -0.85 20.44
CA ASP A 483 18.34 -1.00 20.75
C ASP A 483 19.00 -1.88 19.69
N GLU A 484 20.15 -1.43 19.19
CA GLU A 484 21.00 -2.15 18.25
C GLU A 484 22.32 -2.49 18.93
N SER A 485 22.68 -3.77 18.92
CA SER A 485 23.98 -4.28 19.37
C SER A 485 24.81 -4.72 18.17
N VAL A 486 25.98 -4.11 17.98
CA VAL A 486 26.93 -4.47 16.93
C VAL A 486 28.13 -5.20 17.54
N SER A 487 28.37 -6.43 17.08
CA SER A 487 29.47 -7.30 17.52
C SER A 487 30.16 -7.91 16.30
N GLY A 488 31.36 -8.48 16.49
CA GLY A 488 32.06 -9.11 15.38
C GLY A 488 33.59 -9.10 15.51
N THR A 489 34.24 -9.41 14.40
CA THR A 489 35.71 -9.42 14.29
C THR A 489 36.28 -8.04 14.59
N GLY A 490 37.18 -7.95 15.57
CA GLY A 490 37.81 -6.70 15.99
C GLY A 490 36.94 -5.80 16.87
N ILE A 491 35.82 -6.32 17.40
CA ILE A 491 34.96 -5.65 18.37
C ILE A 491 35.01 -6.44 19.68
N ASP A 492 35.89 -6.03 20.60
CA ASP A 492 36.08 -6.73 21.89
C ASP A 492 34.87 -6.59 22.82
N VAL A 493 34.18 -5.45 22.72
CA VAL A 493 32.95 -5.15 23.47
C VAL A 493 31.88 -4.68 22.48
N PRO A 494 30.68 -5.29 22.47
CA PRO A 494 29.63 -4.88 21.54
C PRO A 494 29.28 -3.39 21.65
N LEU A 495 29.19 -2.72 20.50
CA LEU A 495 28.71 -1.34 20.42
C LEU A 495 27.19 -1.34 20.55
N LEU A 496 26.65 -0.57 21.50
CA LEU A 496 25.20 -0.41 21.67
C LEU A 496 24.75 0.97 21.17
N SER A 497 23.84 0.99 20.20
CA SER A 497 23.14 2.18 19.74
C SER A 497 21.68 2.10 20.16
N ARG A 498 21.14 3.19 20.73
CA ARG A 498 19.72 3.29 21.08
C ARG A 498 19.04 4.34 20.21
N TYR A 499 17.92 3.95 19.62
CA TYR A 499 17.04 4.81 18.86
C TYR A 499 15.75 5.02 19.65
N GLU A 500 15.38 6.27 19.91
CA GLU A 500 14.14 6.64 20.60
C GLU A 500 13.26 7.47 19.66
N TYR A 501 11.98 7.11 19.60
CA TYR A 501 10.99 7.69 18.71
C TYR A 501 9.79 8.19 19.50
N ASP A 502 9.40 9.44 19.26
CA ASP A 502 8.16 9.98 19.83
C ASP A 502 6.95 9.45 19.07
N LEU A 503 6.23 8.52 19.69
CA LEU A 503 5.00 7.93 19.16
C LEU A 503 3.72 8.62 19.68
N SER A 504 3.83 9.77 20.36
CA SER A 504 2.68 10.49 20.92
C SER A 504 1.62 10.83 19.86
N ARG A 505 2.06 11.15 18.64
CA ARG A 505 1.19 11.46 17.48
C ARG A 505 0.62 10.22 16.79
N CYS A 506 1.13 9.05 17.10
CA CYS A 506 0.63 7.77 16.59
C CYS A 506 -0.45 7.19 17.52
N LYS A 507 -0.68 7.79 18.70
CA LYS A 507 -1.77 7.38 19.59
C LYS A 507 -3.05 7.99 19.06
N LEU A 508 -3.98 7.15 18.62
CA LEU A 508 -5.37 7.59 18.46
C LEU A 508 -5.85 8.10 19.83
N GLN A 509 -6.09 9.41 19.96
CA GLN A 509 -6.62 9.96 21.21
C GLN A 509 -8.01 9.35 21.48
N ASN A 510 -8.37 9.17 22.76
CA ASN A 510 -9.71 8.69 23.13
C ASN A 510 -10.77 9.70 22.68
N ASP A 511 -11.91 9.20 22.17
CA ASP A 511 -13.09 9.94 21.71
C ASP A 511 -13.86 10.71 22.82
N ASN A 512 -13.17 11.26 23.82
CA ASN A 512 -13.74 12.28 24.70
C ASN A 512 -13.39 13.71 24.24
N VAL A 513 -12.71 13.87 23.10
CA VAL A 513 -12.41 15.17 22.48
C VAL A 513 -12.90 15.18 21.03
N LEU A 514 -14.20 14.95 20.84
CA LEU A 514 -14.94 15.57 19.74
C LEU A 514 -15.63 16.83 20.29
N GLN A 515 -14.81 17.75 20.79
CA GLN A 515 -15.19 19.14 20.97
C GLN A 515 -14.03 20.00 20.47
N SER A 516 -14.33 20.80 19.45
CA SER A 516 -13.48 21.79 18.77
C SER A 516 -12.38 21.24 17.85
N SER A 517 -12.63 21.40 16.54
CA SER A 517 -11.67 21.56 15.44
C SER A 517 -10.50 20.57 15.38
N GLY A 518 -10.63 19.55 14.52
CA GLY A 518 -9.50 18.77 14.05
C GLY A 518 -9.92 17.35 13.68
N THR A 519 -9.97 17.08 12.37
CA THR A 519 -10.00 15.72 11.84
C THR A 519 -8.85 14.92 12.47
N PRO A 520 -9.06 13.72 13.04
CA PRO A 520 -7.97 12.91 13.55
C PRO A 520 -6.98 12.61 12.41
N SER A 521 -5.77 13.16 12.51
CA SER A 521 -4.70 12.95 11.56
C SER A 521 -3.85 11.76 12.02
N LEU A 522 -3.96 10.63 11.33
CA LEU A 522 -2.88 9.65 11.31
C LEU A 522 -1.87 10.15 10.27
N ALA A 523 -0.74 10.64 10.75
CA ALA A 523 0.42 10.92 9.93
C ALA A 523 1.17 9.61 9.69
N HIS A 524 1.26 9.16 8.44
CA HIS A 524 2.11 8.03 8.08
C HIS A 524 3.45 8.53 7.54
N THR A 525 4.41 8.78 8.44
CA THR A 525 5.82 8.75 8.03
C THR A 525 6.28 7.30 8.04
N ASP A 526 6.14 6.60 6.91
CA ASP A 526 6.71 5.26 6.74
C ASP A 526 8.24 5.37 6.71
N ARG A 527 8.85 5.28 7.90
CA ARG A 527 10.29 5.04 8.07
C ARG A 527 10.51 3.55 8.30
N SER A 528 10.10 2.74 7.33
CA SER A 528 10.52 1.34 7.28
C SER A 528 12.03 1.27 7.07
N LEU A 529 12.69 0.29 7.72
CA LEU A 529 14.12 0.07 7.53
C LEU A 529 14.34 -0.26 6.05
N SER A 530 15.09 0.58 5.35
CA SER A 530 15.44 0.38 3.95
C SER A 530 16.95 0.27 3.79
N ILE A 531 17.36 -0.60 2.88
CA ILE A 531 18.76 -0.73 2.50
C ILE A 531 18.94 0.03 1.20
N ARG A 532 19.93 0.93 1.17
CA ARG A 532 20.27 1.70 -0.02
C ARG A 532 21.50 1.10 -0.69
N PHE A 533 21.43 0.96 -1.99
CA PHE A 533 22.52 0.50 -2.84
C PHE A 533 22.95 1.65 -3.76
N PHE A 534 24.27 1.92 -3.74
CA PHE A 534 25.03 2.94 -4.47
C PHE A 534 24.31 4.26 -4.76
N PRO A 535 24.75 5.38 -4.17
CA PRO A 535 24.47 6.68 -4.77
C PRO A 535 25.38 6.87 -5.99
N ILE A 536 24.81 6.84 -7.19
CA ILE A 536 25.46 7.41 -8.38
C ILE A 536 25.19 8.92 -8.32
N SER A 537 26.20 9.68 -7.90
CA SER A 537 26.14 11.14 -7.92
C SER A 537 26.25 11.61 -9.36
N MET A 538 25.21 12.26 -9.87
CA MET A 538 25.15 12.66 -11.27
C MET A 538 25.72 14.05 -11.51
N PHE A 539 25.51 14.97 -10.56
CA PHE A 539 25.74 16.39 -10.74
C PHE A 539 26.50 16.94 -9.52
N TYR A 540 27.60 17.63 -9.79
CA TYR A 540 28.35 18.45 -8.83
C TYR A 540 27.91 19.90 -8.91
#